data_AF-A0A6A2XR96-F1
#
_entry.id   AF-A0A6A2XR96-F1
#
_cell.length_a   1.000
_cell.length_b   1.000
_cell.length_c   1.000
_cell.angle_alpha   90.00
_cell.angle_beta   90.00
_cell.angle_gamma   90.00
#
_symmetry.space_group_name_H-M   'P 1'
#
loop_
_entity.id
_entity.type
_entity.pdbx_description
1 polymer ?
#
loop_
_entity_poly.entity_id
_entity_poly.type
_entity_poly.pdbx_seq_one_letter_code
_entity_poly.pdbx_strand_id
1 'polypeptide(L)'
;MDSSTILDHALFQLTPTRTRFDLVLFYEGKNEKLDSGLFEPFISHLKFARDEISQGGYSITLQPPAPDLCASFSTPAVLERFVTIETEILKIERSIQANANGRQEEDANGHTKKSTDLTKAKGELKTKDEIKQEENSKVQLQRLLETRKALLWKEQAMTY
;
A
#
# COMPACT_ATOMS: atom_id res chain seq x y z
N MET A 1 -18.09 -12.36 3.66
CA MET A 1 -18.26 -12.79 5.07
C MET A 1 -19.22 -11.87 5.79
N ASP A 2 -19.91 -12.37 6.81
CA ASP A 2 -20.72 -11.50 7.67
C ASP A 2 -19.77 -10.66 8.53
N SER A 3 -19.83 -9.34 8.39
CA SER A 3 -18.95 -8.39 9.09
C SER A 3 -19.01 -8.48 10.63
N SER A 4 -20.01 -9.17 11.17
CA SER A 4 -20.23 -9.40 12.61
C SER A 4 -19.71 -10.74 13.12
N THR A 5 -19.20 -11.63 12.28
CA THR A 5 -18.65 -12.92 12.75
C THR A 5 -17.38 -12.69 13.55
N ILE A 6 -17.23 -13.40 14.65
CA ILE A 6 -16.01 -13.37 15.47
C ILE A 6 -14.95 -14.23 14.78
N LEU A 7 -13.77 -13.67 14.57
CA LEU A 7 -12.62 -14.40 14.03
C LEU A 7 -11.96 -15.24 15.14
N ASP A 8 -11.61 -16.49 14.80
CA ASP A 8 -10.76 -17.33 15.65
C ASP A 8 -9.33 -16.82 15.60
N HIS A 9 -8.83 -16.56 14.38
CA HIS A 9 -7.55 -15.89 14.10
C HIS A 9 -7.48 -15.47 12.62
N ALA A 10 -6.51 -14.62 12.30
CA ALA A 10 -6.09 -14.37 10.92
C ALA A 10 -4.64 -14.77 10.73
N LEU A 11 -4.28 -15.18 9.52
CA LEU A 11 -2.96 -15.72 9.19
C LEU A 11 -2.41 -15.06 7.94
N PHE A 12 -1.25 -14.41 8.07
CA PHE A 12 -0.44 -14.03 6.93
C PHE A 12 0.46 -15.20 6.53
N GLN A 13 0.18 -15.80 5.37
CA GLN A 13 1.05 -16.80 4.75
C GLN A 13 2.03 -16.10 3.82
N LEU A 14 3.30 -16.08 4.20
CA LEU A 14 4.35 -15.42 3.46
C LEU A 14 4.93 -16.33 2.39
N THR A 15 5.22 -15.74 1.24
CA THR A 15 6.06 -16.36 0.21
C THR A 15 7.48 -16.63 0.74
N PRO A 16 8.26 -17.53 0.11
CA PRO A 16 9.62 -17.83 0.56
C PRO A 16 10.56 -16.62 0.64
N THR A 17 10.34 -15.62 -0.22
CA THR A 17 11.10 -14.36 -0.19
C THR A 17 10.63 -13.39 0.90
N ARG A 18 9.52 -13.69 1.58
CA ARG A 18 8.87 -12.86 2.62
C ARG A 18 8.46 -11.46 2.15
N THR A 19 8.39 -11.26 0.84
CA THR A 19 7.98 -9.99 0.23
C THR A 19 6.49 -9.93 -0.07
N ARG A 20 5.85 -11.10 -0.24
CA ARG A 20 4.43 -11.23 -0.55
C ARG A 20 3.71 -12.11 0.46
N PHE A 21 2.42 -11.89 0.61
CA PHE A 21 1.55 -12.63 1.52
C PHE A 21 0.24 -13.07 0.87
N ASP A 22 -0.36 -14.10 1.44
CA ASP A 22 -1.78 -14.43 1.36
C ASP A 22 -2.38 -14.30 2.77
N LEU A 23 -3.42 -13.49 2.95
CA LEU A 23 -4.10 -13.28 4.22
C LEU A 23 -5.32 -14.18 4.29
N VAL A 24 -5.31 -15.13 5.22
CA VAL A 24 -6.37 -16.11 5.41
C VAL A 24 -7.04 -15.87 6.76
N LEU A 25 -8.35 -15.75 6.74
CA LEU A 25 -9.21 -15.63 7.91
C LEU A 25 -9.69 -17.01 8.36
N PHE A 26 -9.72 -17.24 9.66
CA PHE A 26 -10.27 -18.45 10.26
C PHE A 26 -11.40 -18.06 11.23
N TYR A 27 -12.58 -18.65 11.04
CA TYR A 27 -13.77 -18.41 11.86
C TYR A 27 -14.70 -19.63 11.79
N GLU A 28 -15.30 -20.02 12.91
CA GLU A 28 -16.34 -21.07 12.97
C GLU A 28 -15.91 -22.39 12.26
N GLY A 29 -14.62 -22.73 12.31
CA GLY A 29 -14.06 -23.90 11.61
C GLY A 29 -13.98 -23.79 10.09
N LYS A 30 -14.29 -22.62 9.52
CA LYS A 30 -14.11 -22.26 8.11
C LYS A 30 -12.86 -21.39 7.97
N ASN A 31 -12.35 -21.33 6.74
CA ASN A 31 -11.32 -20.36 6.38
C ASN A 31 -11.59 -19.75 5.01
N GLU A 32 -11.16 -18.51 4.82
CA GLU A 32 -11.26 -17.79 3.55
C GLU A 32 -10.05 -16.89 3.36
N LYS A 33 -9.55 -16.82 2.12
CA LYS A 33 -8.53 -15.85 1.73
C LYS A 33 -9.15 -14.47 1.55
N LEU A 34 -8.73 -13.52 2.38
CA LEU A 34 -9.21 -12.13 2.35
C LEU A 34 -8.50 -11.30 1.28
N ASP A 35 -7.17 -11.36 1.25
CA ASP A 35 -6.36 -10.58 0.31
C ASP A 35 -5.00 -11.23 0.08
N SER A 36 -4.28 -10.75 -0.94
CA SER A 36 -2.89 -11.11 -1.20
C SER A 36 -2.14 -9.95 -1.82
N GLY A 37 -0.87 -9.80 -1.44
CA GLY A 37 -0.13 -8.63 -1.91
C GLY A 37 1.28 -8.56 -1.36
N LEU A 38 1.82 -7.34 -1.36
CA LEU A 38 3.11 -7.05 -0.74
C LEU A 38 2.96 -7.01 0.77
N PHE A 39 3.88 -7.65 1.49
CA PHE A 39 3.82 -7.68 2.94
C PHE A 39 4.43 -6.44 3.60
N GLU A 40 5.35 -5.75 2.90
CA GLU A 40 6.03 -4.54 3.36
C GLU A 40 5.15 -3.46 4.03
N PRO A 41 3.95 -3.12 3.50
CA PRO A 41 3.08 -2.11 4.12
C PRO A 41 2.64 -2.51 5.53
N PHE A 42 2.40 -3.81 5.72
CA PHE A 42 1.96 -4.37 7.00
C PHE A 42 3.09 -4.37 8.02
N ILE A 43 4.34 -4.61 7.62
CA ILE A 43 5.51 -4.60 8.54
C ILE A 43 5.71 -3.22 9.17
N SER A 44 5.45 -2.17 8.39
CA SER A 44 5.62 -0.78 8.83
C SER A 44 4.63 -0.40 9.94
N HIS A 45 3.44 -1.00 9.93
CA HIS A 45 2.33 -0.60 10.78
C HIS A 45 1.99 -1.64 11.86
N LEU A 46 2.32 -2.91 11.66
CA LEU A 46 2.19 -4.00 12.64
C LEU A 46 3.55 -4.31 13.26
N LYS A 47 3.86 -3.68 14.40
CA LYS A 47 5.10 -3.94 15.15
C LYS A 47 5.31 -5.43 15.44
N PHE A 48 4.23 -6.14 15.82
CA PHE A 48 4.27 -7.59 16.05
C PHE A 48 4.65 -8.39 14.80
N ALA A 49 4.15 -7.99 13.62
CA ALA A 49 4.50 -8.66 12.36
C ALA A 49 5.99 -8.54 12.05
N ARG A 50 6.61 -7.38 12.35
CA ARG A 50 8.06 -7.19 12.20
C ARG A 50 8.87 -8.14 13.07
N ASP A 51 8.45 -8.34 14.31
CA ASP A 51 9.13 -9.23 15.25
C ASP A 51 9.01 -10.70 14.80
N GLU A 52 7.84 -11.11 14.33
CA GLU A 52 7.60 -12.47 13.80
C GLU A 52 8.39 -12.79 12.52
N ILE A 53 8.54 -11.83 11.59
CA ILE A 53 9.41 -12.01 10.41
C ILE A 53 10.87 -12.20 10.82
N SER A 54 11.31 -11.47 11.83
CA SER A 54 12.68 -11.51 12.34
C SER A 54 12.99 -12.87 12.98
N GLN A 55 11.98 -13.57 13.52
CA GLN A 55 12.10 -14.92 14.07
C GLN A 55 12.19 -16.02 12.99
N GLY A 56 11.95 -15.70 11.72
CA GLY A 56 12.26 -16.59 10.60
C GLY A 56 11.13 -17.50 10.11
N GLY A 57 9.88 -17.25 10.48
CA GLY A 57 8.70 -17.97 9.98
C GLY A 57 8.25 -17.56 8.57
N TYR A 58 7.42 -18.41 7.94
CA TYR A 58 6.66 -18.08 6.73
C TYR A 58 5.17 -17.85 7.00
N SER A 59 4.78 -17.80 8.27
CA SER A 59 3.40 -17.63 8.69
C SER A 59 3.36 -16.72 9.91
N ILE A 60 2.50 -15.71 9.89
CA ILE A 60 2.30 -14.80 11.02
C ILE A 60 0.84 -14.86 11.41
N THR A 61 0.59 -15.34 12.62
CA THR A 61 -0.77 -15.45 13.15
C THR A 61 -1.13 -14.17 13.88
N LEU A 62 -2.15 -13.48 13.38
CA LEU A 62 -2.85 -12.44 14.13
C LEU A 62 -3.91 -13.13 14.99
N GLN A 63 -3.50 -13.54 16.18
CA GLN A 63 -4.42 -13.94 17.24
C GLN A 63 -4.50 -12.79 18.24
N PRO A 64 -5.68 -12.43 18.76
CA PRO A 64 -5.77 -11.48 19.86
C PRO A 64 -5.09 -12.06 21.12
N PRO A 65 -3.89 -11.63 21.54
CA PRO A 65 -3.26 -12.13 22.75
C PRO A 65 -3.71 -11.23 23.89
N ALA A 66 -4.82 -11.58 24.53
CA ALA A 66 -5.38 -10.79 25.62
C ALA A 66 -5.76 -9.33 25.21
N PRO A 67 -6.42 -8.54 26.07
CA PRO A 67 -7.12 -7.31 25.67
C PRO A 67 -6.26 -6.20 25.08
N ASP A 68 -4.94 -6.22 25.27
CA ASP A 68 -4.20 -4.95 25.29
C ASP A 68 -3.56 -4.55 23.95
N LEU A 69 -3.47 -5.42 22.94
CA LEU A 69 -2.69 -5.10 21.73
C LEU A 69 -3.24 -5.57 20.38
N CYS A 70 -4.27 -6.43 20.33
CA CYS A 70 -4.69 -7.07 19.08
C CYS A 70 -6.20 -7.36 19.03
N ALA A 71 -6.99 -6.70 19.89
CA ALA A 71 -8.45 -6.71 19.78
C ALA A 71 -8.92 -6.17 18.40
N SER A 72 -8.05 -5.45 17.68
CA SER A 72 -8.28 -4.83 16.38
C SER A 72 -8.54 -5.81 15.22
N PHE A 73 -8.18 -7.09 15.33
CA PHE A 73 -8.42 -8.08 14.26
C PHE A 73 -9.47 -9.13 14.63
N SER A 74 -10.27 -8.84 15.66
CA SER A 74 -11.32 -9.74 16.17
C SER A 74 -12.54 -9.85 15.26
N THR A 75 -12.77 -8.87 14.38
CA THR A 75 -13.85 -8.89 13.39
C THR A 75 -13.32 -8.71 11.97
N PRO A 76 -13.86 -9.45 10.98
CA PRO A 76 -13.46 -9.33 9.57
C PRO A 76 -13.59 -7.90 9.07
N ALA A 77 -14.60 -7.16 9.53
CA ALA A 77 -14.85 -5.80 9.11
C ALA A 77 -13.70 -4.84 9.43
N VAL A 78 -13.03 -5.00 10.58
CA VAL A 78 -11.89 -4.14 10.93
C VAL A 78 -10.68 -4.52 10.08
N LEU A 79 -10.43 -5.81 9.88
CA LEU A 79 -9.32 -6.27 9.05
C LEU A 79 -9.49 -5.88 7.57
N GLU A 80 -10.71 -5.97 7.03
CA GLU A 80 -11.07 -5.49 5.70
C GLU A 80 -10.79 -3.99 5.53
N ARG A 81 -11.21 -3.17 6.51
CA ARG A 81 -10.94 -1.73 6.49
C ARG A 81 -9.45 -1.43 6.58
N PHE A 82 -8.74 -2.14 7.45
CA PHE A 82 -7.29 -2.00 7.58
C PHE A 82 -6.59 -2.29 6.24
N VAL A 83 -6.85 -3.45 5.65
CA VAL A 83 -6.28 -3.86 4.35
C VAL A 83 -6.65 -2.86 3.25
N THR A 84 -7.89 -2.38 3.22
CA THR A 84 -8.34 -1.38 2.24
C THR A 84 -7.57 -0.06 2.39
N ILE A 85 -7.39 0.44 3.61
CA ILE A 85 -6.66 1.68 3.86
C ILE A 85 -5.18 1.52 3.47
N GLU A 86 -4.54 0.39 3.82
CA GLU A 86 -3.16 0.09 3.43
C GLU A 86 -2.97 0.07 1.91
N THR A 87 -3.84 -0.65 1.21
CA THR A 87 -3.77 -0.74 -0.25
C THR A 87 -4.02 0.62 -0.91
N GLU A 88 -4.85 1.48 -0.32
CA GLU A 88 -5.06 2.85 -0.80
C GLU A 88 -3.84 3.74 -0.57
N ILE A 89 -3.25 3.72 0.63
CA ILE A 89 -2.00 4.43 0.94
C ILE A 89 -0.93 4.06 -0.09
N LEU A 90 -0.75 2.76 -0.35
CA LEU A 90 0.24 2.26 -1.29
C LEU A 90 -0.01 2.76 -2.72
N LYS A 91 -1.27 2.80 -3.17
CA LYS A 91 -1.64 3.34 -4.49
C LYS A 91 -1.35 4.84 -4.58
N ILE A 92 -1.62 5.61 -3.51
CA ILE A 92 -1.34 7.05 -3.48
C ILE A 92 0.17 7.31 -3.48
N GLU A 93 0.95 6.57 -2.69
CA GLU A 93 2.42 6.69 -2.66
C GLU A 93 3.05 6.37 -4.02
N ARG A 94 2.60 5.30 -4.68
CA ARG A 94 3.01 5.01 -6.07
C ARG A 94 2.63 6.12 -7.04
N SER A 95 1.44 6.71 -6.89
CA SER A 95 0.99 7.81 -7.75
C SER A 95 1.85 9.06 -7.54
N ILE A 96 2.23 9.38 -6.30
CA ILE A 96 3.15 10.47 -5.98
C ILE A 96 4.54 10.20 -6.58
N GLN A 97 5.07 8.98 -6.44
CA GLN A 97 6.37 8.59 -6.98
C GLN A 97 6.38 8.62 -8.52
N ALA A 98 5.35 8.10 -9.18
CA ALA A 98 5.22 8.15 -10.64
C ALA A 98 5.15 9.60 -11.15
N ASN A 99 4.47 10.48 -10.42
CA ASN A 99 4.38 11.91 -10.75
C ASN A 99 5.69 12.67 -10.43
N ALA A 100 6.58 12.11 -9.61
CA ALA A 100 7.93 12.61 -9.39
C ALA A 100 8.94 12.11 -10.45
N ASN A 101 8.74 10.89 -10.95
CA ASN A 101 9.65 10.21 -11.89
C ASN A 101 9.23 10.29 -13.36
N GLY A 102 8.17 11.02 -13.72
CA GLY A 102 7.67 11.19 -15.09
C GLY A 102 8.59 11.94 -16.08
N ARG A 103 9.91 11.77 -15.99
CA ARG A 103 10.92 12.28 -16.93
C ARG A 103 12.04 11.26 -17.17
N GLN A 104 11.75 10.02 -17.54
CA GLN A 104 12.69 9.16 -18.28
C GLN A 104 12.08 7.81 -18.59
N GLU A 105 11.74 7.56 -19.86
CA GLU A 105 11.92 6.31 -20.66
C GLU A 105 11.79 6.80 -22.14
N GLU A 106 12.87 7.15 -22.84
CA GLU A 106 13.73 6.29 -23.70
C GLU A 106 12.97 5.34 -24.64
N ASP A 107 12.54 5.86 -25.80
CA ASP A 107 12.32 5.04 -27.00
C ASP A 107 13.58 5.06 -27.87
N ALA A 108 14.38 4.01 -27.73
CA ALA A 108 15.45 3.67 -28.65
C ALA A 108 14.90 3.00 -29.92
N ASN A 109 15.48 3.36 -31.06
CA ASN A 109 15.71 2.56 -32.28
C ASN A 109 15.06 3.04 -33.59
N GLY A 110 15.91 3.50 -34.52
CA GLY A 110 15.94 2.92 -35.87
C GLY A 110 15.56 3.78 -37.09
N HIS A 111 16.57 4.40 -37.72
CA HIS A 111 16.70 4.62 -39.19
C HIS A 111 15.70 5.61 -39.85
N THR A 112 16.06 6.71 -40.52
CA THR A 112 16.90 6.79 -41.75
C THR A 112 16.94 8.26 -42.25
N LYS A 113 18.13 8.75 -42.64
CA LYS A 113 18.45 9.79 -43.65
C LYS A 113 17.94 11.25 -43.48
N LYS A 114 18.93 12.12 -43.20
CA LYS A 114 19.33 13.33 -43.98
C LYS A 114 18.25 14.39 -44.29
N SER A 115 18.31 15.55 -43.64
CA SER A 115 18.51 16.84 -44.32
C SER A 115 18.77 17.99 -43.33
N THR A 116 19.82 18.72 -43.66
CA THR A 116 20.26 20.10 -43.35
C THR A 116 19.28 21.08 -42.68
N ASP A 117 19.88 21.85 -41.76
CA ASP A 117 19.60 23.24 -41.33
C ASP A 117 18.57 23.59 -40.23
N LEU A 118 19.12 24.29 -39.22
CA LEU A 118 18.58 25.44 -38.48
C LEU A 118 17.21 25.28 -37.79
N THR A 119 17.23 25.02 -36.48
CA THR A 119 16.92 26.02 -35.43
C THR A 119 16.87 25.39 -34.02
N LYS A 120 17.86 25.79 -33.22
CA LYS A 120 17.79 26.22 -31.81
C LYS A 120 16.49 25.90 -31.02
N ALA A 121 16.70 25.14 -29.95
CA ALA A 121 15.94 25.14 -28.69
C ALA A 121 14.48 24.67 -28.74
N LYS A 122 14.28 23.36 -28.59
CA LYS A 122 13.05 22.80 -28.04
C LYS A 122 13.31 22.33 -26.60
N GLY A 123 13.55 23.30 -25.72
CA GLY A 123 13.33 23.08 -24.30
C GLY A 123 11.83 23.08 -24.08
N GLU A 124 11.28 21.97 -23.58
CA GLU A 124 9.90 21.90 -23.10
C GLU A 124 9.69 22.98 -22.02
N LEU A 125 9.18 24.13 -22.44
CA LEU A 125 8.57 25.10 -21.55
C LEU A 125 7.23 24.48 -21.14
N LYS A 126 7.24 23.70 -20.04
CA LYS A 126 5.99 23.39 -19.34
C LYS A 126 5.27 24.71 -19.11
N THR A 127 4.05 24.80 -19.61
CA THR A 127 3.30 26.05 -19.55
C THR A 127 3.05 26.38 -18.09
N LYS A 128 3.07 27.65 -17.69
CA LYS A 128 2.90 28.06 -16.27
C LYS A 128 1.63 27.46 -15.65
N ASP A 129 0.61 27.21 -16.47
CA ASP A 129 -0.65 26.59 -16.06
C ASP A 129 -0.55 25.07 -15.83
N GLU A 130 0.29 24.36 -16.59
CA GLU A 130 0.57 22.93 -16.37
C GLU A 130 1.39 22.72 -15.08
N ILE A 131 2.35 23.60 -14.81
CA ILE A 131 3.14 23.57 -13.56
C ILE A 131 2.23 23.81 -12.36
N LYS A 132 1.35 24.82 -12.43
CA LYS A 132 0.37 25.11 -11.36
C LYS A 132 -0.64 23.98 -11.17
N GLN A 133 -1.11 23.36 -12.25
CA GLN A 133 -2.03 22.24 -12.19
C GLN A 133 -1.37 21.01 -11.57
N GLU A 134 -0.13 20.70 -11.98
CA GLU A 134 0.66 19.61 -11.42
C GLU A 134 0.99 19.82 -9.94
N GLU A 135 1.37 21.03 -9.54
CA GLU A 135 1.57 21.40 -8.14
C GLU A 135 0.29 21.24 -7.32
N ASN A 136 -0.86 21.66 -7.86
CA ASN A 136 -2.14 21.48 -7.19
C ASN A 136 -2.48 19.98 -7.04
N SER A 137 -2.30 19.18 -8.08
CA SER A 137 -2.49 17.72 -8.03
C SER A 137 -1.54 17.05 -7.03
N LYS A 138 -0.28 17.47 -6.95
CA LYS A 138 0.67 16.95 -5.95
C LYS A 138 0.25 17.29 -4.52
N VAL A 139 -0.16 18.54 -4.28
CA VAL A 139 -0.68 18.97 -2.96
C VAL A 139 -1.94 18.20 -2.59
N GLN A 140 -2.84 17.94 -3.55
CA GLN A 140 -4.05 17.13 -3.32
C GLN A 140 -3.70 15.68 -2.95
N LEU A 141 -2.78 15.04 -3.69
CA LEU A 141 -2.34 13.68 -3.38
C LEU A 141 -1.64 13.60 -2.01
N GLN A 142 -0.84 14.60 -1.65
CA GLN A 142 -0.19 14.68 -0.34
C GLN A 142 -1.23 14.75 0.79
N ARG A 143 -2.23 15.63 0.66
CA ARG A 143 -3.33 15.75 1.65
C ARG A 143 -4.17 14.48 1.74
N LEU A 144 -4.41 13.82 0.62
CA LEU A 144 -5.12 12.56 0.58
C LEU A 144 -4.32 11.47 1.33
N LEU A 145 -3.00 11.39 1.09
CA LEU A 145 -2.11 10.46 1.79
C LEU A 145 -2.15 10.68 3.30
N GLU A 146 -2.03 11.93 3.75
CA GLU A 146 -2.11 12.30 5.18
C GLU A 146 -3.46 11.91 5.79
N THR A 147 -4.56 12.14 5.06
CA THR A 147 -5.91 11.77 5.51
C THR A 147 -6.03 10.26 5.70
N ARG A 148 -5.50 9.46 4.75
CA ARG A 148 -5.55 7.99 4.85
C ARG A 148 -4.65 7.45 5.96
N LYS A 149 -3.46 8.02 6.16
CA LYS A 149 -2.60 7.71 7.32
C LYS A 149 -3.28 8.03 8.65
N ALA A 150 -4.00 9.15 8.73
CA ALA A 150 -4.78 9.50 9.91
C ALA A 150 -5.94 8.52 10.17
N LEU A 151 -6.61 8.03 9.12
CA LEU A 151 -7.64 6.99 9.27
C LEU A 151 -7.04 5.66 9.73
N LEU A 152 -5.88 5.27 9.19
CA LEU A 152 -5.16 4.08 9.65
C LEU A 152 -4.83 4.18 11.14
N TRP A 153 -4.26 5.31 11.57
CA TRP A 153 -4.00 5.56 12.99
C TRP A 153 -5.27 5.58 13.82
N LYS A 154 -6.38 6.11 13.31
CA LYS A 154 -7.66 6.11 14.01
C LYS A 154 -8.21 4.69 14.18
N GLU A 155 -8.13 3.83 13.16
CA GLU A 155 -8.51 2.41 13.29
C GLU A 155 -7.58 1.66 14.27
N GLN A 156 -6.29 2.04 14.36
CA GLN A 156 -5.35 1.51 15.35
C GLN A 156 -5.56 2.08 16.77
N ALA A 157 -6.06 3.32 16.90
CA ALA A 157 -6.19 4.03 18.17
C ALA A 157 -7.59 3.90 18.81
N MET A 158 -8.65 3.73 18.03
CA MET A 158 -9.99 3.37 18.54
C MET A 158 -10.04 1.94 19.11
N THR A 159 -8.91 1.24 19.09
CA THR A 159 -8.74 -0.12 19.60
C THR A 159 -7.81 -0.19 20.83
N TYR A 160 -7.41 0.95 21.40
CA TYR A 160 -6.72 1.08 22.69
C TYR A 160 -7.68 1.55 23.80
#